data_AF-A0A358DP83-F1
#
_entry.id   AF-A0A358DP83-F1
#
_cell.length_a   1.000
_cell.length_b   1.000
_cell.length_c   1.000
_cell.angle_alpha   90.00
_cell.angle_beta   90.00
_cell.angle_gamma   90.00
#
_symmetry.space_group_name_H-M   'P 1'
#
loop_
_entity.id
_entity.type
_entity.pdbx_description
1 polymer ?
#
loop_
_entity_poly.entity_id
_entity_poly.type
_entity_poly.pdbx_seq_one_letter_code
_entity_poly.pdbx_strand_id
1 'polypeptide(L)'
;RIEGSLDGKSWAPYRLPYKPEAVAAAPKQIAPHMPRLDWLMWFAALHPAQRPPHWFQQLLFSLLEARPAVLELFDTTPFGSERPRYLRVQAMEYRFTRNNEEAYWNQRPRGLWLQPIRLEASP
;
A
#
# COMPACT_ATOMS: atom_id res chain seq x y z
N ARG A 1 3.45 2.26 1.92
CA ARG A 1 2.08 2.52 1.44
C ARG A 1 2.09 2.59 -0.08
N ILE A 2 1.25 1.78 -0.73
CA ILE A 2 1.05 1.83 -2.18
C ILE A 2 -0.02 2.88 -2.48
N GLU A 3 0.22 3.75 -3.45
CA GLU A 3 -0.74 4.77 -3.87
C GLU A 3 -0.90 4.75 -5.37
N GLY A 4 -2.11 4.99 -5.84
CA GLY A 4 -2.38 5.16 -7.26
C GLY A 4 -2.89 6.55 -7.60
N SER A 5 -2.86 6.86 -8.88
CA SER A 5 -3.29 8.14 -9.44
C SER A 5 -3.77 7.98 -10.87
N LEU A 6 -4.83 8.71 -11.23
CA LEU A 6 -5.33 8.79 -12.61
C LEU A 6 -4.62 9.90 -13.42
N ASP A 7 -4.17 10.96 -12.75
CA ASP A 7 -3.65 12.19 -13.35
C ASP A 7 -2.14 12.44 -13.08
N GLY A 8 -1.53 11.67 -12.18
CA GLY A 8 -0.16 11.84 -11.71
C GLY A 8 0.02 12.95 -10.66
N LYS A 9 -1.06 13.64 -10.27
CA LYS A 9 -1.06 14.78 -9.33
C LYS A 9 -1.76 14.41 -8.03
N SER A 10 -2.92 13.77 -8.13
CA SER A 10 -3.78 13.37 -7.02
C SER A 10 -3.52 11.90 -6.70
N TRP A 11 -3.09 11.61 -5.47
CA TRP A 11 -2.65 10.28 -5.07
C TRP A 11 -3.54 9.73 -3.97
N ALA A 12 -4.06 8.51 -4.16
CA ALA A 12 -4.94 7.86 -3.22
C ALA A 12 -4.37 6.48 -2.80
N PRO A 13 -4.46 6.12 -1.51
CA PRO A 13 -3.82 4.90 -1.01
C PRO A 13 -4.67 3.65 -1.24
N TYR A 14 -4.00 2.55 -1.55
CA TYR A 14 -4.55 1.20 -1.36
C TYR A 14 -4.37 0.81 0.11
N ARG A 15 -5.46 0.55 0.83
CA ARG A 15 -5.40 0.24 2.26
C ARG A 15 -5.37 -1.26 2.48
N LEU A 16 -4.37 -1.72 3.21
CA LEU A 16 -4.27 -3.09 3.67
C LEU A 16 -5.16 -3.31 4.90
N PRO A 17 -5.72 -4.52 5.07
CA PRO A 17 -6.72 -4.79 6.11
C PRO A 17 -6.17 -4.77 7.55
N TYR A 18 -4.87 -5.01 7.76
CA TYR A 18 -4.31 -5.15 9.12
C TYR A 18 -3.14 -4.20 9.43
N LYS A 19 -2.59 -3.51 8.44
CA LYS A 19 -1.61 -2.44 8.66
C LYS A 19 -2.27 -1.15 9.19
N PRO A 20 -1.50 -0.27 9.86
CA PRO A 20 -2.00 0.98 10.44
C PRO A 20 -2.31 2.04 9.36
N GLU A 21 -3.29 1.75 8.50
CA GLU A 21 -3.68 2.65 7.39
C GLU A 21 -4.68 3.73 7.84
N ALA A 22 -5.42 3.49 8.92
CA ALA A 22 -6.31 4.46 9.56
C ALA A 22 -5.78 4.80 10.97
N VAL A 23 -5.44 6.06 11.20
CA VAL A 23 -4.78 6.50 12.45
C VAL A 23 -5.67 6.35 13.69
N ALA A 24 -6.98 6.48 13.53
CA ALA A 24 -7.96 6.30 14.60
C ALA A 24 -8.33 4.83 14.86
N ALA A 25 -7.87 3.90 14.02
CA ALA A 25 -8.17 2.48 14.19
C ALA A 25 -7.20 1.84 15.18
N ALA A 26 -7.75 1.14 16.17
CA ALA A 26 -6.98 0.31 17.07
C ALA A 26 -6.23 -0.79 16.30
N PRO A 27 -5.06 -1.25 16.78
CA PRO A 27 -4.37 -2.41 16.22
C PRO A 27 -5.28 -3.64 16.25
N LYS A 28 -5.40 -4.34 15.13
CA LYS A 28 -6.19 -5.58 15.06
C LYS A 28 -5.40 -6.75 15.63
N GLN A 29 -6.08 -7.66 16.34
CA GLN A 29 -5.50 -8.95 16.71
C GLN A 29 -5.45 -9.86 15.48
N ILE A 30 -4.23 -10.20 15.03
CA ILE A 30 -4.02 -10.95 13.78
C ILE A 30 -3.82 -12.46 13.97
N ALA A 31 -3.56 -12.90 15.21
CA ALA A 31 -3.47 -14.31 15.53
C ALA A 31 -4.87 -14.89 15.73
N PRO A 32 -5.19 -16.06 15.17
CA PRO A 32 -4.32 -17.00 14.44
C PRO A 32 -4.24 -16.76 12.91
N HIS A 33 -4.97 -15.80 12.36
CA HIS A 33 -5.24 -15.61 10.93
C HIS A 33 -4.03 -15.24 10.03
N MET A 34 -2.87 -14.80 10.56
CA MET A 34 -1.62 -14.56 9.80
C MET A 34 -1.81 -13.95 8.38
N PRO A 35 -2.31 -12.70 8.27
CA PRO A 35 -2.64 -12.08 6.99
C PRO A 35 -1.42 -12.02 6.06
N ARG A 36 -1.47 -12.82 4.98
CA ARG A 36 -0.29 -13.10 4.16
C ARG A 36 0.26 -11.87 3.45
N LEU A 37 -0.59 -11.05 2.84
CA LEU A 37 -0.14 -9.85 2.12
C LEU A 37 0.44 -8.82 3.09
N ASP A 38 -0.27 -8.48 4.16
CA ASP A 38 0.22 -7.57 5.21
C ASP A 38 1.57 -8.03 5.76
N TRP A 39 1.75 -9.34 5.98
CA TRP A 39 3.01 -9.92 6.42
C TRP A 39 4.12 -9.77 5.37
N LEU A 40 3.86 -10.13 4.10
CA LEU A 40 4.82 -9.97 3.02
C LEU A 40 5.26 -8.51 2.82
N MET A 41 4.37 -7.55 3.04
CA MET A 41 4.70 -6.12 2.98
C MET A 41 5.75 -5.69 4.01
N TRP A 42 5.88 -6.38 5.15
CA TRP A 42 7.00 -6.15 6.07
C TRP A 42 8.34 -6.53 5.42
N PHE A 43 8.40 -7.68 4.75
CA PHE A 43 9.61 -8.11 4.04
C PHE A 43 9.92 -7.23 2.83
N ALA A 44 8.91 -6.77 2.08
CA ALA A 44 9.12 -5.88 0.93
C ALA A 44 9.96 -4.65 1.31
N ALA A 45 9.70 -4.07 2.48
CA ALA A 45 10.40 -2.87 2.96
C ALA A 45 11.87 -3.11 3.35
N LEU A 46 12.30 -4.37 3.53
CA LEU A 46 13.69 -4.72 3.83
C LEU A 46 14.58 -4.70 2.58
N HIS A 47 13.99 -4.68 1.39
CA HIS A 47 14.72 -4.63 0.13
C HIS A 47 14.89 -3.17 -0.35
N PRO A 48 16.01 -2.85 -1.04
CA PRO A 48 16.14 -1.57 -1.70
C PRO A 48 15.13 -1.44 -2.83
N ALA A 49 14.61 -0.23 -3.04
CA ALA A 49 13.59 0.03 -4.05
C ALA A 49 14.05 -0.23 -5.50
N GLN A 50 15.36 -0.28 -5.75
CA GLN A 50 15.91 -0.62 -7.08
C GLN A 50 15.82 -2.13 -7.37
N ARG A 51 15.63 -2.96 -6.33
CA ARG A 51 15.52 -4.42 -6.45
C ARG A 51 14.40 -4.95 -5.55
N PRO A 52 13.14 -4.54 -5.81
CA PRO A 52 12.00 -5.05 -5.07
C PRO A 52 11.85 -6.56 -5.32
N PRO A 53 11.34 -7.34 -4.35
CA PRO A 53 11.05 -8.76 -4.57
C PRO A 53 10.12 -8.98 -5.75
N HIS A 54 10.31 -10.07 -6.50
CA HIS A 54 9.52 -10.35 -7.70
C HIS A 54 8.00 -10.35 -7.43
N TRP A 55 7.56 -10.96 -6.32
CA TRP A 55 6.13 -10.97 -5.95
C TRP A 55 5.56 -9.56 -5.77
N PHE A 56 6.36 -8.62 -5.27
CA PHE A 56 5.94 -7.23 -5.05
C PHE A 56 5.84 -6.47 -6.37
N GLN A 57 6.75 -6.73 -7.31
CA GLN A 57 6.64 -6.19 -8.68
C GLN A 57 5.34 -6.67 -9.35
N GLN A 58 5.05 -7.96 -9.27
CA GLN A 58 3.82 -8.54 -9.83
C GLN A 58 2.55 -7.99 -9.17
N LEU A 59 2.58 -7.74 -7.86
CA LEU A 59 1.51 -7.03 -7.16
C LEU A 59 1.26 -5.64 -7.75
N LEU A 60 2.32 -4.84 -7.95
CA LEU A 60 2.20 -3.50 -8.53
C LEU A 60 1.67 -3.53 -9.98
N PHE A 61 2.18 -4.44 -10.82
CA PHE A 61 1.65 -4.61 -12.18
C PHE A 61 0.18 -5.02 -12.19
N SER A 62 -0.20 -5.96 -11.33
CA SER A 62 -1.60 -6.40 -11.21
C SER A 62 -2.54 -5.29 -10.73
N LEU A 63 -2.04 -4.40 -9.86
CA LEU A 63 -2.77 -3.20 -9.43
C LEU A 63 -2.92 -2.18 -10.55
N LEU A 64 -1.88 -1.95 -11.37
CA LEU A 64 -1.97 -1.11 -12.57
C LEU A 64 -2.99 -1.65 -13.59
N GLU A 65 -3.14 -2.97 -13.67
CA GLU A 65 -4.14 -3.63 -14.52
C GLU A 65 -5.53 -3.73 -13.88
N ALA A 66 -5.69 -3.29 -12.62
CA ALA A 66 -6.90 -3.43 -11.81
C ALA A 66 -7.44 -4.87 -11.77
N ARG A 67 -6.56 -5.88 -11.60
CA ARG A 67 -6.97 -7.28 -11.55
C ARG A 67 -7.88 -7.55 -10.33
N PRO A 68 -9.13 -8.04 -10.52
CA PRO A 68 -10.09 -8.22 -9.42
C PRO A 68 -9.55 -9.04 -8.25
N ALA A 69 -8.94 -10.19 -8.52
CA ALA A 69 -8.39 -11.08 -7.48
C ALA A 69 -7.28 -10.42 -6.64
N VAL A 70 -6.60 -9.40 -7.16
CA VAL A 70 -5.59 -8.65 -6.41
C VAL A 70 -6.21 -7.49 -5.64
N LEU A 71 -7.21 -6.82 -6.22
CA LEU A 71 -7.97 -5.77 -5.56
C LEU A 71 -8.68 -6.28 -4.30
N GLU A 72 -9.20 -7.51 -4.33
CA GLU A 72 -9.83 -8.18 -3.18
C GLU A 72 -8.89 -8.43 -1.99
N LEU A 73 -7.57 -8.33 -2.18
CA LEU A 73 -6.60 -8.44 -1.08
C LEU A 73 -6.51 -7.17 -0.23
N PHE A 74 -7.14 -6.08 -0.67
CA PHE A 74 -7.13 -4.77 0.00
C PHE A 74 -8.48 -4.47 0.63
N ASP A 75 -8.45 -3.76 1.75
CA ASP A 75 -9.64 -3.26 2.46
C ASP A 75 -10.24 -2.03 1.76
N THR A 76 -9.39 -1.22 1.10
CA THR A 76 -9.84 -0.08 0.30
C THR A 76 -9.06 -0.01 -0.99
N THR A 77 -9.79 0.06 -2.11
CA THR A 77 -9.26 0.28 -3.46
C THR A 77 -9.77 1.64 -3.96
N PRO A 78 -8.89 2.63 -4.19
CA PRO A 78 -9.29 4.02 -4.40
C PRO A 78 -10.03 4.30 -5.72
N PHE A 79 -9.94 3.37 -6.68
CA PHE A 79 -10.53 3.52 -8.01
C PHE A 79 -11.52 2.39 -8.36
N GLY A 80 -11.88 1.55 -7.38
CA GLY A 80 -12.71 0.37 -7.65
C GLY A 80 -12.06 -0.53 -8.70
N SER A 81 -12.74 -0.72 -9.84
CA SER A 81 -12.26 -1.48 -11.00
C SER A 81 -11.58 -0.63 -12.08
N GLU A 82 -11.54 0.70 -11.93
CA GLU A 82 -10.81 1.57 -12.85
C GLU A 82 -9.31 1.41 -12.66
N ARG A 83 -8.58 1.34 -13.78
CA ARG A 83 -7.13 1.21 -13.78
C ARG A 83 -6.47 2.52 -13.40
N PRO A 84 -5.62 2.56 -12.36
CA PRO A 84 -4.80 3.74 -12.11
C PRO A 84 -3.83 3.93 -13.29
N ARG A 85 -3.59 5.18 -13.68
CA ARG A 85 -2.57 5.49 -14.69
C ARG A 85 -1.16 5.39 -14.13
N TYR A 86 -1.01 5.68 -12.84
CA TYR A 86 0.26 5.66 -12.13
C TYR A 86 0.13 4.96 -10.79
N LEU A 87 1.18 4.25 -10.40
CA LEU A 87 1.39 3.81 -9.02
C LEU A 87 2.69 4.39 -8.48
N ARG A 88 2.73 4.68 -7.18
CA ARG A 88 3.97 4.97 -6.45
C ARG A 88 3.94 4.26 -5.10
N VAL A 89 5.09 4.19 -4.44
CA VAL A 89 5.16 3.63 -3.08
C VAL A 89 5.82 4.65 -2.16
N GLN A 90 5.08 5.09 -1.14
CA GLN A 90 5.61 5.92 -0.06
C GLN A 90 6.14 5.04 1.08
N ALA A 91 7.36 5.33 1.54
CA ALA A 91 7.85 4.83 2.82
C ALA A 91 7.14 5.63 3.92
N MET A 92 6.50 4.92 4.84
CA MET A 92 5.76 5.51 5.95
C MET A 92 6.38 5.06 7.26
N GLU A 93 6.49 5.99 8.20
CA GLU A 93 6.83 5.67 9.59
C GLU A 93 5.57 5.80 10.45
N TYR A 94 5.33 4.79 11.28
CA TYR A 94 4.20 4.73 12.19
C TYR A 94 4.73 4.62 13.62
N ARG A 95 4.09 5.35 14.55
CA ARG A 95 4.36 5.28 15.98
C ARG A 95 3.05 5.23 16.74
N PHE A 96 3.00 4.46 17.81
CA PHE A 96 1.89 4.55 18.74
C PHE A 96 1.80 5.95 19.35
N THR A 97 0.58 6.42 19.57
CA THR A 97 0.37 7.59 20.44
C THR A 97 0.53 7.15 21.91
N ARG A 98 0.68 8.12 22.82
CA ARG A 98 0.98 7.81 24.22
C ARG A 98 -0.25 7.29 24.99
N ASN A 99 -1.45 7.77 24.64
CA ASN A 99 -2.67 7.52 25.40
C ASN A 99 -3.87 7.03 24.55
N ASN A 100 -3.74 6.95 23.22
CA ASN A 100 -4.80 6.51 22.29
C ASN A 100 -6.14 7.30 22.38
N GLU A 101 -6.16 8.51 22.94
CA GLU A 101 -7.39 9.27 23.20
C GLU A 101 -8.06 9.82 21.91
N GLU A 102 -7.27 10.28 20.94
CA GLU A 102 -7.78 10.80 19.65
C GLU A 102 -7.39 9.93 18.44
N ALA A 103 -6.26 9.23 18.54
CA ALA A 103 -5.74 8.33 17.52
C ALA A 103 -4.83 7.28 18.15
N TYR A 104 -4.77 6.09 17.57
CA TYR A 104 -3.85 5.02 17.98
C TYR A 104 -2.46 5.18 17.35
N TRP A 105 -2.38 5.84 16.19
CA TRP A 105 -1.15 5.93 15.40
C TRP A 105 -0.83 7.36 14.98
N ASN A 106 0.42 7.76 15.19
CA ASN A 106 1.06 8.84 14.44
C ASN A 106 1.68 8.27 13.17
N GLN A 107 1.40 8.86 12.02
CA GLN A 107 2.02 8.48 10.74
C GLN A 107 2.74 9.66 10.12
N ARG A 108 3.90 9.41 9.53
CA ARG A 108 4.60 10.43 8.73
C ARG A 108 5.24 9.81 7.49
N PRO A 109 5.18 10.49 6.34
CA PRO A 109 5.93 10.06 5.16
C PRO A 109 7.42 10.22 5.41
N ARG A 110 8.21 9.27 4.93
CA ARG A 110 9.69 9.30 4.93
C ARG A 110 10.26 9.59 3.55
N GLY A 111 9.39 9.67 2.54
CA GLY A 111 9.75 9.89 1.14
C GLY A 111 9.19 8.78 0.23
N LEU A 112 9.42 8.94 -1.07
CA LEU A 112 9.10 7.90 -2.03
C LEU A 112 10.12 6.77 -1.92
N TRP A 113 9.61 5.57 -1.65
CA TRP A 113 10.39 4.35 -1.80
C TRP A 113 10.47 3.97 -3.28
N LEU A 114 9.33 3.93 -3.98
CA LEU A 114 9.27 3.73 -5.44
C LEU A 114 8.70 4.98 -6.10
N GLN A 115 9.41 5.48 -7.12
CA GLN A 115 8.94 6.58 -7.97
C GLN A 115 7.69 6.18 -8.76
N PRO A 116 6.90 7.15 -9.27
CA PRO A 116 5.76 6.86 -10.13
C PRO A 116 6.12 5.93 -11.29
N ILE A 117 5.43 4.79 -11.36
CA ILE A 117 5.46 3.84 -12.47
C ILE A 117 4.12 3.83 -13.19
N ARG A 118 4.12 3.38 -14.44
CA ARG A 118 2.92 3.17 -15.26
C ARG A 118 3.15 1.97 -16.16
N LEU A 119 2.08 1.39 -16.71
CA LEU A 119 2.23 0.44 -17.81
C LEU A 119 2.81 1.19 -19.02
N GLU A 120 3.76 0.57 -19.70
CA GLU A 120 4.14 1.03 -21.03
C GLU A 120 2.94 0.85 -21.95
N ALA A 121 2.72 1.82 -22.85
CA ALA A 121 1.74 1.60 -23.90
C ALA A 121 2.26 0.43 -24.75
N SER A 122 1.45 -0.62 -24.93
CA SER A 122 1.73 -1.58 -25.98
C SER A 122 1.85 -0.81 -27.30
N PRO A 123 2.89 -1.07 -28.11
CA PRO A 123 3.08 -0.43 -29.40
C PRO A 123 1.90 -0.66 -30.35
#